data_AF-A0A2G6UIE4-F1
#
_entry.id   AF-A0A2G6UIE4-F1
#
_cell.length_a   1.000
_cell.length_b   1.000
_cell.length_c   1.000
_cell.angle_alpha   90.00
_cell.angle_beta   90.00
_cell.angle_gamma   90.00
#
_symmetry.space_group_name_H-M   'P 1'
#
loop_
_entity.id
_entity.type
_entity.pdbx_description
1 polymer ?
#
loop_
_entity_poly.entity_id
_entity_poly.type
_entity_poly.pdbx_seq_one_letter_code
_entity_poly.pdbx_strand_id
1 'polypeptide(L)'
;MNTLIKSILTFILLNLCALLSAQADQVLFIGNSITYFNDMPLLFKDLAASKGKNVEVTSHTVGGSGFVNHVNDNALYQTIRSKNYKYVVMQPGTGESAGYSYPVSVTAERGRKLRDSIRKYSPCSKIFLYEIPYGVPSQTEYATYFNFQKIIKDSITKMSTLMQAEMIPAGESARAHYTATQDLALHSSYNDIHPGPQGSYLVAASVYTALFQDRIFPSSFYSGMTQNKAEYYQQLADGTFFNNPVQWNSNVFHLHAGFSVNGNGQNVSFANLSSNYNTVLWTFGDGITSTAVNPNHSYTAAGTYTISLTVTKNSCSETVTKTINTNQLSVSEYAVQDFRFYPNPVSHTGFLKTVKPVKEIEIYSIDGRKIQVLRYSGTRDTKIDFSTYTKGMYILNLRFEDKSLETLKILKE
;
A
#
# COMPACT_ATOMS: atom_id res chain seq x y z
N MET A 1 11.11 11.84 53.06
CA MET A 1 10.68 12.82 52.03
C MET A 1 11.03 12.43 50.59
N ASN A 2 11.64 11.26 50.30
CA ASN A 2 12.26 10.97 49.00
C ASN A 2 11.59 9.84 48.17
N THR A 3 10.68 9.07 48.78
CA THR A 3 9.95 7.98 48.13
C THR A 3 8.61 8.44 47.55
N LEU A 4 7.90 9.33 48.25
CA LEU A 4 6.63 9.90 47.79
C LEU A 4 6.81 10.76 46.53
N ILE A 5 7.88 11.58 46.48
CA ILE A 5 8.19 12.41 45.31
C ILE A 5 8.60 11.55 44.11
N LYS A 6 9.34 10.46 44.33
CA LYS A 6 9.66 9.49 43.26
C LYS A 6 8.39 8.81 42.75
N SER A 7 7.52 8.30 43.62
CA SER A 7 6.26 7.69 43.20
C SER A 7 5.34 8.67 42.46
N ILE A 8 5.26 9.93 42.90
CA ILE A 8 4.49 10.98 42.22
C ILE A 8 5.12 11.31 40.85
N LEU A 9 6.45 11.43 40.74
CA LEU A 9 7.12 11.64 39.45
C LEU A 9 6.92 10.45 38.50
N THR A 10 7.05 9.21 38.97
CA THR A 10 6.84 8.02 38.14
C THR A 10 5.38 7.91 37.69
N PHE A 11 4.42 8.28 38.54
CA PHE A 11 2.99 8.30 38.21
C PHE A 11 2.64 9.44 37.23
N ILE A 12 3.28 10.61 37.37
CA ILE A 12 3.14 11.74 36.42
C ILE A 12 3.80 11.40 35.08
N LEU A 13 4.97 10.75 35.06
CA LEU A 13 5.65 10.28 33.84
C LEU A 13 4.87 9.16 33.13
N LEU A 14 4.26 8.22 33.86
CA LEU A 14 3.40 7.18 33.29
C LEU A 14 2.09 7.76 32.73
N ASN A 15 1.50 8.79 33.36
CA ASN A 15 0.30 9.46 32.86
C ASN A 15 0.58 10.49 31.75
N LEU A 16 1.75 11.16 31.73
CA LEU A 16 2.17 11.98 30.59
C LEU A 16 2.51 11.14 29.36
N CYS A 17 3.08 9.94 29.54
CA CYS A 17 3.34 9.00 28.46
C CYS A 17 2.04 8.43 27.86
N ALA A 18 0.99 8.29 28.68
CA ALA A 18 -0.36 7.88 28.24
C ALA A 18 -1.17 8.99 27.53
N LEU A 19 -0.69 10.25 27.53
CA LEU A 19 -1.38 11.42 26.95
C LEU A 19 -0.73 11.97 25.67
N LEU A 20 0.32 11.33 25.15
CA LEU A 20 0.80 11.57 23.79
C LEU A 20 0.17 10.56 22.82
N SER A 21 -1.16 10.52 22.76
CA SER A 21 -1.79 10.02 21.54
C SER A 21 -1.41 10.97 20.41
N ALA A 22 -0.61 10.50 19.45
CA ALA A 22 -0.26 11.28 18.27
C ALA A 22 -1.55 11.80 17.63
N GLN A 23 -1.64 13.11 17.41
CA GLN A 23 -2.79 13.73 16.78
C GLN A 23 -3.09 13.02 15.45
N ALA A 24 -4.34 12.62 15.25
CA ALA A 24 -4.74 11.92 14.03
C ALA A 24 -4.50 12.79 12.79
N ASP A 25 -3.94 12.16 11.75
CA ASP A 25 -3.76 12.82 10.46
C ASP A 25 -5.13 13.20 9.89
N GLN A 26 -5.33 14.47 9.56
CA GLN A 26 -6.61 14.94 9.02
C GLN A 26 -6.67 14.67 7.51
N VAL A 27 -7.75 14.01 7.08
CA VAL A 27 -8.04 13.67 5.68
C VAL A 27 -9.32 14.37 5.24
N LEU A 28 -9.26 15.16 4.18
CA LEU A 28 -10.44 15.82 3.60
C LEU A 28 -10.86 15.12 2.31
N PHE A 29 -12.14 14.75 2.20
CA PHE A 29 -12.75 14.30 0.96
C PHE A 29 -13.60 15.43 0.38
N ILE A 30 -13.26 15.88 -0.84
CA ILE A 30 -14.04 16.86 -1.61
C ILE A 30 -14.63 16.12 -2.80
N GLY A 31 -15.96 16.07 -2.92
CA GLY A 31 -16.57 15.29 -4.00
C GLY A 31 -18.08 15.42 -4.06
N ASN A 32 -18.74 14.31 -4.40
CA ASN A 32 -20.20 14.24 -4.54
C ASN A 32 -20.75 12.87 -4.11
N SER A 33 -21.89 12.46 -4.66
CA SER A 33 -22.54 11.17 -4.35
C SER A 33 -21.69 9.95 -4.62
N ILE A 34 -20.79 9.98 -5.62
CA ILE A 34 -19.86 8.87 -5.87
C ILE A 34 -18.87 8.72 -4.71
N THR A 35 -18.49 9.83 -4.07
CA THR A 35 -17.61 9.81 -2.88
C THR A 35 -18.36 9.37 -1.62
N TYR A 36 -19.56 9.88 -1.33
CA TYR A 36 -20.20 9.56 -0.04
C TYR A 36 -21.01 8.27 -0.01
N PHE A 37 -21.30 7.66 -1.17
CA PHE A 37 -22.10 6.43 -1.21
C PHE A 37 -21.48 5.32 -0.36
N ASN A 38 -22.34 4.58 0.35
CA ASN A 38 -21.98 3.54 1.31
C ASN A 38 -20.88 3.99 2.31
N ASP A 39 -20.89 5.27 2.69
CA ASP A 39 -19.96 5.86 3.65
C ASP A 39 -18.48 5.62 3.29
N MET A 40 -18.12 5.65 2.01
CA MET A 40 -16.75 5.35 1.55
C MET A 40 -15.63 6.06 2.32
N PRO A 41 -15.73 7.36 2.71
CA PRO A 41 -14.73 7.99 3.57
C PRO A 41 -14.56 7.32 4.95
N LEU A 42 -15.65 6.80 5.53
CA LEU A 42 -15.59 6.03 6.78
C LEU A 42 -15.04 4.61 6.53
N LEU A 43 -15.40 3.95 5.43
CA LEU A 43 -14.78 2.68 5.05
C LEU A 43 -13.26 2.82 4.89
N PHE A 44 -12.80 3.92 4.30
CA PHE A 44 -11.37 4.25 4.21
C PHE A 44 -10.76 4.43 5.61
N LYS A 45 -11.44 5.13 6.53
CA LYS A 45 -10.97 5.31 7.91
C LYS A 45 -10.79 3.94 8.61
N ASP A 46 -11.74 3.04 8.45
CA ASP A 46 -11.70 1.71 9.08
C ASP A 46 -10.60 0.82 8.48
N LEU A 47 -10.40 0.86 7.15
CA LEU A 47 -9.27 0.22 6.48
C LEU A 47 -7.93 0.81 6.93
N ALA A 48 -7.85 2.13 7.12
CA ALA A 48 -6.67 2.80 7.62
C ALA A 48 -6.35 2.34 9.06
N ALA A 49 -7.37 2.29 9.91
CA ALA A 49 -7.25 1.84 11.30
C ALA A 49 -6.81 0.37 11.41
N SER A 50 -7.34 -0.53 10.55
CA SER A 50 -6.92 -1.95 10.54
C SER A 50 -5.45 -2.15 10.19
N LYS A 51 -4.83 -1.15 9.54
CA LYS A 51 -3.40 -1.11 9.20
C LYS A 51 -2.58 -0.21 10.12
N GLY A 52 -3.15 0.17 11.27
CA GLY A 52 -2.48 0.96 12.30
C GLY A 52 -2.26 2.43 11.92
N LYS A 53 -2.97 2.95 10.92
CA LYS A 53 -2.95 4.38 10.59
C LYS A 53 -3.97 5.11 11.46
N ASN A 54 -3.55 6.19 12.10
CA ASN A 54 -4.43 7.05 12.90
C ASN A 54 -4.90 8.26 12.07
N VAL A 55 -6.11 8.19 11.52
CA VAL A 55 -6.68 9.25 10.66
C VAL A 55 -8.05 9.70 11.14
N GLU A 56 -8.34 10.98 10.91
CA GLU A 56 -9.68 11.53 11.04
C GLU A 56 -10.16 12.10 9.71
N VAL A 57 -11.38 11.74 9.33
CA VAL A 57 -11.94 12.09 8.02
C VAL A 57 -12.92 13.25 8.14
N THR A 58 -12.85 14.18 7.20
CA THR A 58 -13.84 15.24 7.00
C THR A 58 -14.34 15.12 5.57
N SER A 59 -15.66 15.20 5.36
CA SER A 59 -16.27 15.06 4.04
C SER A 59 -17.02 16.33 3.66
N HIS A 60 -16.69 16.88 2.49
CA HIS A 60 -17.45 17.92 1.81
C HIS A 60 -17.90 17.39 0.45
N THR A 61 -18.96 16.59 0.49
CA THR A 61 -19.39 15.76 -0.65
C THR A 61 -20.85 16.08 -1.00
N VAL A 62 -21.07 17.11 -1.81
CA VAL A 62 -22.41 17.59 -2.17
C VAL A 62 -22.93 16.84 -3.39
N GLY A 63 -24.11 16.21 -3.30
CA GLY A 63 -24.72 15.45 -4.40
C GLY A 63 -24.83 16.28 -5.68
N GLY A 64 -24.54 15.67 -6.83
CA GLY A 64 -24.58 16.33 -8.15
C GLY A 64 -23.53 17.42 -8.40
N SER A 65 -22.65 17.70 -7.44
CA SER A 65 -21.64 18.76 -7.56
C SER A 65 -20.35 18.29 -8.23
N GLY A 66 -19.64 19.24 -8.83
CA GLY A 66 -18.28 19.06 -9.35
C GLY A 66 -17.39 20.25 -9.02
N PHE A 67 -16.19 20.33 -9.62
CA PHE A 67 -15.28 21.46 -9.44
C PHE A 67 -15.89 22.77 -9.92
N VAL A 68 -16.80 22.75 -10.90
CA VAL A 68 -17.61 23.91 -11.28
C VAL A 68 -18.39 24.54 -10.12
N ASN A 69 -18.91 23.72 -9.20
CA ASN A 69 -19.65 24.17 -8.04
C ASN A 69 -18.68 24.49 -6.89
N HIS A 70 -17.81 23.53 -6.58
CA HIS A 70 -16.89 23.59 -5.43
C HIS A 70 -15.97 24.82 -5.45
N VAL A 71 -15.52 25.26 -6.63
CA VAL A 71 -14.65 26.45 -6.75
C VAL A 71 -15.31 27.76 -6.30
N ASN A 72 -16.63 27.78 -6.17
CA ASN A 72 -17.40 28.94 -5.69
C ASN A 72 -18.16 28.64 -4.37
N ASP A 73 -17.87 27.50 -3.72
CA ASP A 73 -18.59 27.05 -2.53
C ASP A 73 -17.97 27.62 -1.25
N ASN A 74 -18.62 28.62 -0.67
CA ASN A 74 -18.18 29.24 0.58
C ASN A 74 -18.07 28.23 1.75
N ALA A 75 -18.95 27.22 1.83
CA ALA A 75 -18.89 26.23 2.89
C ALA A 75 -17.63 25.35 2.74
N LEU A 76 -17.29 24.95 1.51
CA LEU A 76 -16.04 24.23 1.25
C LEU A 76 -14.82 25.05 1.67
N TYR A 77 -14.79 26.35 1.35
CA TYR A 77 -13.68 27.22 1.75
C TYR A 77 -13.57 27.39 3.26
N GLN A 78 -14.68 27.33 4.01
CA GLN A 78 -14.61 27.29 5.48
C GLN A 78 -14.07 25.95 5.97
N THR A 79 -14.51 24.83 5.38
CA THR A 79 -13.95 23.50 5.68
C THR A 79 -12.44 23.48 5.46
N ILE A 80 -11.95 23.96 4.31
CA ILE A 80 -10.51 24.03 3.98
C ILE A 80 -9.70 24.82 5.04
N ARG A 81 -10.29 25.86 5.64
CA ARG A 81 -9.64 26.70 6.67
C ARG A 81 -9.71 26.10 8.07
N SER A 82 -10.61 25.16 8.29
CA SER A 82 -10.94 24.68 9.64
C SER A 82 -9.85 23.83 10.27
N LYS A 83 -9.00 23.17 9.46
CA LYS A 83 -7.97 22.24 9.92
C LYS A 83 -6.75 22.27 9.01
N ASN A 84 -5.63 21.78 9.52
CA ASN A 84 -4.46 21.45 8.70
C ASN A 84 -4.62 20.02 8.17
N TYR A 85 -5.04 19.88 6.92
CA TYR A 85 -5.27 18.59 6.27
C TYR A 85 -3.97 18.02 5.70
N LYS A 86 -3.51 16.90 6.26
CA LYS A 86 -2.34 16.19 5.74
C LYS A 86 -2.62 15.58 4.37
N TYR A 87 -3.84 15.09 4.18
CA TYR A 87 -4.26 14.50 2.91
C TYR A 87 -5.58 15.12 2.44
N VAL A 88 -5.70 15.34 1.12
CA VAL A 88 -6.97 15.71 0.50
C VAL A 88 -7.23 14.83 -0.72
N VAL A 89 -8.42 14.24 -0.77
CA VAL A 89 -8.93 13.48 -1.92
C VAL A 89 -9.94 14.36 -2.63
N MET A 90 -9.69 14.67 -3.90
CA MET A 90 -10.55 15.52 -4.72
C MET A 90 -11.18 14.72 -5.86
N GLN A 91 -12.49 14.73 -5.91
CA GLN A 91 -13.28 14.15 -6.99
C GLN A 91 -13.87 15.28 -7.85
N PRO A 92 -13.62 15.30 -9.18
CA PRO A 92 -14.40 16.15 -10.07
C PRO A 92 -15.85 15.65 -10.17
N GLY A 93 -16.74 16.46 -10.74
CA GLY A 93 -18.11 16.02 -11.00
C GLY A 93 -18.14 14.83 -11.95
N THR A 94 -19.14 13.95 -11.87
CA THR A 94 -19.15 12.70 -12.67
C THR A 94 -18.97 12.95 -14.18
N GLY A 95 -19.68 13.93 -14.73
CA GLY A 95 -19.52 14.31 -16.14
C GLY A 95 -18.24 15.12 -16.42
N GLU A 96 -17.67 15.79 -15.42
CA GLU A 96 -16.34 16.42 -15.51
C GLU A 96 -15.21 15.39 -15.53
N SER A 97 -15.37 14.26 -14.81
CA SER A 97 -14.40 13.16 -14.76
C SER A 97 -14.10 12.56 -16.13
N ALA A 98 -15.06 12.62 -17.04
CA ALA A 98 -14.92 12.16 -18.42
C ALA A 98 -14.85 13.32 -19.44
N GLY A 99 -14.76 14.57 -18.98
CA GLY A 99 -14.65 15.75 -19.85
C GLY A 99 -15.90 16.09 -20.66
N TYR A 100 -17.06 15.50 -20.33
CA TYR A 100 -18.33 15.75 -21.03
C TYR A 100 -18.98 17.07 -20.61
N SER A 101 -19.03 17.34 -19.30
CA SER A 101 -19.71 18.55 -18.79
C SER A 101 -18.93 19.82 -19.07
N TYR A 102 -17.59 19.74 -19.05
CA TYR A 102 -16.68 20.85 -19.32
C TYR A 102 -15.36 20.31 -19.89
N PRO A 103 -14.64 21.10 -20.73
CA PRO A 103 -13.33 20.72 -21.20
C PRO A 103 -12.37 20.42 -20.04
N VAL A 104 -11.56 19.36 -20.19
CA VAL A 104 -10.63 18.90 -19.15
C VAL A 104 -9.72 20.01 -18.62
N SER A 105 -9.28 20.93 -19.49
CA SER A 105 -8.45 22.08 -19.09
C SER A 105 -9.17 23.07 -18.17
N VAL A 106 -10.46 23.32 -18.41
CA VAL A 106 -11.29 24.22 -17.60
C VAL A 106 -11.57 23.57 -16.23
N THR A 107 -11.90 22.28 -16.22
CA THR A 107 -12.06 21.51 -14.98
C THR A 107 -10.76 21.52 -14.16
N ALA A 108 -9.61 21.28 -14.81
CA ALA A 108 -8.30 21.33 -14.17
C ALA A 108 -7.96 22.72 -13.61
N GLU A 109 -8.34 23.80 -14.29
CA GLU A 109 -8.15 25.16 -13.78
C GLU A 109 -8.92 25.38 -12.47
N ARG A 110 -10.17 24.93 -12.40
CA ARG A 110 -10.99 25.00 -11.16
C ARG A 110 -10.38 24.15 -10.05
N GLY A 111 -9.94 22.94 -10.38
CA GLY A 111 -9.22 22.06 -9.46
C GLY A 111 -7.93 22.69 -8.91
N ARG A 112 -7.16 23.41 -9.74
CA ARG A 112 -5.99 24.17 -9.28
C ARG A 112 -6.34 25.27 -8.28
N LYS A 113 -7.42 26.03 -8.50
CA LYS A 113 -7.86 27.07 -7.56
C LYS A 113 -8.19 26.48 -6.18
N LEU A 114 -8.84 25.32 -6.15
CA LEU A 114 -9.11 24.58 -4.91
C LEU A 114 -7.80 24.09 -4.26
N ARG A 115 -6.93 23.43 -5.03
CA ARG A 115 -5.61 22.95 -4.58
C ARG A 115 -4.77 24.06 -3.97
N ASP A 116 -4.71 25.22 -4.61
CA ASP A 116 -3.92 26.37 -4.16
C ASP A 116 -4.49 26.95 -2.86
N SER A 117 -5.82 26.98 -2.72
CA SER A 117 -6.46 27.33 -1.46
C SER A 117 -6.19 26.32 -0.35
N ILE A 118 -6.18 25.02 -0.66
CA ILE A 118 -5.82 23.98 0.32
C ILE A 118 -4.39 24.20 0.79
N ARG A 119 -3.43 24.36 -0.14
CA ARG A 119 -2.01 24.58 0.20
C ARG A 119 -1.75 25.89 0.93
N LYS A 120 -2.64 26.89 0.80
CA LYS A 120 -2.55 28.12 1.60
C LYS A 120 -2.73 27.86 3.11
N TYR A 121 -3.62 26.94 3.48
CA TYR A 121 -3.92 26.64 4.90
C TYR A 121 -3.31 25.32 5.39
N SER A 122 -2.96 24.42 4.46
CA SER A 122 -2.33 23.12 4.69
C SER A 122 -1.13 22.97 3.74
N PRO A 123 -0.01 23.67 3.98
CA PRO A 123 1.09 23.81 3.01
C PRO A 123 1.76 22.51 2.61
N CYS A 124 1.75 21.51 3.50
CA CYS A 124 2.35 20.19 3.28
C CYS A 124 1.34 19.13 2.84
N SER A 125 0.12 19.54 2.49
CA SER A 125 -0.94 18.60 2.13
C SER A 125 -0.59 17.80 0.87
N LYS A 126 -0.78 16.48 0.96
CA LYS A 126 -0.77 15.58 -0.19
C LYS A 126 -2.18 15.52 -0.79
N ILE A 127 -2.32 16.04 -2.01
CA ILE A 127 -3.60 16.24 -2.70
C ILE A 127 -3.69 15.27 -3.87
N PHE A 128 -4.75 14.48 -3.87
CA PHE A 128 -4.98 13.41 -4.84
C PHE A 128 -6.23 13.67 -5.67
N LEU A 129 -6.18 13.30 -6.94
CA LEU A 129 -7.31 13.30 -7.86
C LEU A 129 -7.91 11.89 -7.93
N TYR A 130 -9.18 11.77 -7.56
CA TYR A 130 -9.90 10.52 -7.49
C TYR A 130 -10.49 10.13 -8.85
N GLU A 131 -9.97 9.06 -9.44
CA GLU A 131 -10.54 8.43 -10.63
C GLU A 131 -11.75 7.57 -10.23
N ILE A 132 -12.95 8.01 -10.58
CA ILE A 132 -14.19 7.29 -10.26
C ILE A 132 -14.35 6.01 -11.12
N PRO A 133 -14.91 4.92 -10.56
CA PRO A 133 -15.47 3.83 -11.34
C PRO A 133 -16.81 4.26 -11.97
N TYR A 134 -17.10 3.79 -13.18
CA TYR A 134 -18.38 4.03 -13.86
C TYR A 134 -19.35 2.85 -13.74
N GLY A 135 -20.65 3.13 -13.65
CA GLY A 135 -21.68 2.08 -13.68
C GLY A 135 -21.80 1.37 -15.02
N VAL A 136 -22.53 0.25 -15.06
CA VAL A 136 -22.81 -0.47 -16.30
C VAL A 136 -24.28 -0.30 -16.69
N PRO A 137 -24.59 0.03 -17.96
CA PRO A 137 -25.97 0.20 -18.41
C PRO A 137 -26.82 -1.08 -18.35
N SER A 138 -26.24 -2.25 -18.69
CA SER A 138 -26.93 -3.54 -18.72
C SER A 138 -25.97 -4.74 -18.56
N GLN A 139 -26.50 -5.97 -18.37
CA GLN A 139 -25.73 -7.22 -18.23
C GLN A 139 -24.82 -7.55 -19.41
N THR A 140 -25.08 -6.96 -20.57
CA THR A 140 -24.41 -7.31 -21.83
C THR A 140 -23.56 -6.16 -22.37
N GLU A 141 -23.51 -5.02 -21.66
CA GLU A 141 -22.87 -3.79 -22.14
C GLU A 141 -21.51 -3.49 -21.47
N TYR A 142 -20.71 -4.52 -21.19
CA TYR A 142 -19.36 -4.34 -20.66
C TYR A 142 -18.46 -3.52 -21.59
N ALA A 143 -18.64 -3.66 -22.92
CA ALA A 143 -17.90 -2.86 -23.88
C ALA A 143 -18.15 -1.34 -23.70
N THR A 144 -19.39 -0.96 -23.41
CA THR A 144 -19.76 0.43 -23.09
C THR A 144 -19.05 0.91 -21.83
N TYR A 145 -19.06 0.09 -20.76
CA TYR A 145 -18.31 0.39 -19.53
C TYR A 145 -16.81 0.61 -19.81
N PHE A 146 -16.16 -0.31 -20.53
CA PHE A 146 -14.72 -0.20 -20.81
C PHE A 146 -14.39 1.04 -21.65
N ASN A 147 -15.23 1.38 -22.62
CA ASN A 147 -15.08 2.60 -23.42
C ASN A 147 -15.20 3.85 -22.54
N PHE A 148 -16.21 3.91 -21.66
CA PHE A 148 -16.41 5.07 -20.80
C PHE A 148 -15.32 5.20 -19.73
N GLN A 149 -14.92 4.09 -19.09
CA GLN A 149 -13.84 4.08 -18.11
C GLN A 149 -12.50 4.50 -18.74
N LYS A 150 -12.25 4.14 -20.00
CA LYS A 150 -11.08 4.64 -20.75
C LYS A 150 -11.11 6.17 -20.89
N ILE A 151 -12.26 6.75 -21.22
CA ILE A 151 -12.42 8.21 -21.35
C ILE A 151 -12.22 8.90 -20.00
N ILE A 152 -12.76 8.35 -18.91
CA ILE A 152 -12.51 8.85 -17.54
C ILE A 152 -11.02 8.82 -17.25
N LYS A 153 -10.35 7.68 -17.45
CA LYS A 153 -8.92 7.53 -17.22
C LYS A 153 -8.11 8.58 -17.98
N ASP A 154 -8.32 8.70 -19.29
CA ASP A 154 -7.58 9.65 -20.13
C ASP A 154 -7.80 11.10 -19.68
N SER A 155 -9.04 11.44 -19.31
CA SER A 155 -9.43 12.75 -18.80
C SER A 155 -8.79 13.06 -17.44
N ILE A 156 -8.84 12.12 -16.50
CA ILE A 156 -8.25 12.26 -15.17
C ILE A 156 -6.72 12.31 -15.26
N THR A 157 -6.08 11.51 -16.11
CA THR A 157 -4.62 11.59 -16.34
C THR A 157 -4.21 12.97 -16.85
N LYS A 158 -4.93 13.51 -17.84
CA LYS A 158 -4.68 14.87 -18.33
C LYS A 158 -4.94 15.92 -17.25
N MET A 159 -6.03 15.78 -16.49
CA MET A 159 -6.39 16.68 -15.41
C MET A 159 -5.36 16.66 -14.27
N SER A 160 -4.87 15.47 -13.90
CA SER A 160 -3.82 15.24 -12.90
C SER A 160 -2.55 16.03 -13.26
N THR A 161 -2.08 15.94 -14.50
CA THR A 161 -0.90 16.70 -14.97
C THR A 161 -1.15 18.21 -14.92
N LEU A 162 -2.30 18.68 -15.41
CA LEU A 162 -2.65 20.11 -15.40
C LEU A 162 -2.83 20.66 -13.99
N MET A 163 -3.33 19.83 -13.07
CA MET A 163 -3.51 20.17 -11.65
C MET A 163 -2.26 19.93 -10.81
N GLN A 164 -1.25 19.23 -11.31
CA GLN A 164 -0.13 18.69 -10.53
C GLN A 164 -0.63 18.01 -9.24
N ALA A 165 -1.56 17.06 -9.41
CA ALA A 165 -2.14 16.26 -8.33
C ALA A 165 -2.00 14.78 -8.68
N GLU A 166 -1.59 13.95 -7.73
CA GLU A 166 -1.35 12.52 -7.95
C GLU A 166 -2.69 11.77 -8.03
N MET A 167 -2.75 10.62 -8.70
CA MET A 167 -4.01 9.93 -8.97
C MET A 167 -4.30 8.79 -7.99
N ILE A 168 -5.57 8.60 -7.67
CA ILE A 168 -6.08 7.38 -7.03
C ILE A 168 -6.76 6.53 -8.11
N PRO A 169 -6.24 5.34 -8.46
CA PRO A 169 -6.68 4.55 -9.61
C PRO A 169 -7.86 3.62 -9.27
N ALA A 170 -8.88 4.12 -8.58
CA ALA A 170 -10.01 3.30 -8.14
C ALA A 170 -10.90 2.83 -9.30
N GLY A 171 -11.10 3.68 -10.30
CA GLY A 171 -11.74 3.31 -11.57
C GLY A 171 -11.02 2.16 -12.28
N GLU A 172 -9.69 2.17 -12.26
CA GLU A 172 -8.86 1.12 -12.84
C GLU A 172 -8.88 -0.16 -11.99
N SER A 173 -9.00 -0.06 -10.67
CA SER A 173 -9.24 -1.22 -9.80
C SER A 173 -10.59 -1.87 -10.13
N ALA A 174 -11.65 -1.08 -10.29
CA ALA A 174 -12.94 -1.60 -10.73
C ALA A 174 -12.84 -2.24 -12.13
N ARG A 175 -12.13 -1.59 -13.06
CA ARG A 175 -11.90 -2.12 -14.41
C ARG A 175 -11.15 -3.46 -14.41
N ALA A 176 -10.21 -3.65 -13.50
CA ALA A 176 -9.49 -4.92 -13.34
C ALA A 176 -10.43 -6.03 -12.86
N HIS A 177 -11.35 -5.74 -11.93
CA HIS A 177 -12.39 -6.69 -11.52
C HIS A 177 -13.28 -7.10 -12.69
N TYR A 178 -13.81 -6.11 -13.42
CA TYR A 178 -14.69 -6.34 -14.56
C TYR A 178 -14.02 -7.16 -15.66
N THR A 179 -12.74 -6.89 -15.95
CA THR A 179 -11.95 -7.67 -16.91
C THR A 179 -11.85 -9.14 -16.49
N ALA A 180 -11.67 -9.41 -15.20
CA ALA A 180 -11.44 -10.76 -14.69
C ALA A 180 -12.73 -11.59 -14.54
N THR A 181 -13.86 -10.94 -14.27
CA THR A 181 -15.06 -11.64 -13.76
C THR A 181 -16.32 -11.39 -14.57
N GLN A 182 -16.39 -10.26 -15.29
CA GLN A 182 -17.66 -9.71 -15.78
C GLN A 182 -18.73 -9.62 -14.66
N ASP A 183 -18.30 -9.49 -13.40
CA ASP A 183 -19.20 -9.36 -12.24
C ASP A 183 -19.51 -7.88 -11.98
N LEU A 184 -20.80 -7.60 -11.82
CA LEU A 184 -21.36 -6.27 -11.62
C LEU A 184 -21.51 -5.89 -10.16
N ALA A 185 -21.14 -6.76 -9.22
CA ALA A 185 -21.32 -6.55 -7.80
C ALA A 185 -20.60 -5.30 -7.24
N LEU A 186 -19.77 -4.63 -8.04
CA LEU A 186 -19.21 -3.31 -7.72
C LEU A 186 -20.21 -2.15 -7.80
N HIS A 187 -21.31 -2.27 -8.54
CA HIS A 187 -22.35 -1.22 -8.65
C HIS A 187 -23.70 -1.72 -8.14
N SER A 188 -24.58 -0.81 -7.71
CA SER A 188 -25.83 -1.20 -7.04
C SER A 188 -26.83 -1.89 -7.98
N SER A 189 -27.08 -1.31 -9.16
CA SER A 189 -28.00 -1.85 -10.17
C SER A 189 -27.62 -1.42 -11.59
N TYR A 190 -28.23 -2.03 -12.61
CA TYR A 190 -28.12 -1.57 -13.99
C TYR A 190 -28.54 -0.10 -14.11
N ASN A 191 -27.82 0.67 -14.93
CA ASN A 191 -27.97 2.12 -15.07
C ASN A 191 -27.67 2.94 -13.81
N ASP A 192 -27.19 2.31 -12.73
CA ASP A 192 -26.69 3.03 -11.57
C ASP A 192 -25.18 3.23 -11.69
N ILE A 193 -24.77 4.50 -11.64
CA ILE A 193 -23.37 4.91 -11.64
C ILE A 193 -22.74 4.82 -10.26
N HIS A 194 -23.54 4.65 -9.20
CA HIS A 194 -23.02 4.62 -7.84
C HIS A 194 -22.41 3.25 -7.53
N PRO A 195 -21.24 3.23 -6.88
CA PRO A 195 -20.69 1.99 -6.36
C PRO A 195 -21.67 1.36 -5.37
N GLY A 196 -21.83 0.04 -5.45
CA GLY A 196 -22.47 -0.75 -4.39
C GLY A 196 -21.55 -0.86 -3.18
N PRO A 197 -21.95 -1.60 -2.12
CA PRO A 197 -21.12 -1.78 -0.92
C PRO A 197 -19.72 -2.34 -1.21
N GLN A 198 -19.62 -3.31 -2.13
CA GLN A 198 -18.34 -3.93 -2.51
C GLN A 198 -17.49 -3.00 -3.37
N GLY A 199 -18.12 -2.22 -4.25
CA GLY A 199 -17.45 -1.16 -5.02
C GLY A 199 -16.88 -0.07 -4.13
N SER A 200 -17.65 0.37 -3.13
CA SER A 200 -17.22 1.39 -2.17
C SER A 200 -16.05 0.90 -1.30
N TYR A 201 -16.07 -0.38 -0.92
CA TYR A 201 -14.92 -1.01 -0.26
C TYR A 201 -13.67 -1.05 -1.15
N LEU A 202 -13.82 -1.44 -2.43
CA LEU A 202 -12.70 -1.43 -3.38
C LEU A 202 -12.16 -0.02 -3.59
N VAL A 203 -13.04 0.99 -3.72
CA VAL A 203 -12.63 2.41 -3.81
C VAL A 203 -11.85 2.81 -2.55
N ALA A 204 -12.37 2.52 -1.36
CA ALA A 204 -11.71 2.84 -0.09
C ALA A 204 -10.32 2.17 0.01
N ALA A 205 -10.20 0.92 -0.45
CA ALA A 205 -8.93 0.20 -0.53
C ALA A 205 -7.97 0.88 -1.52
N SER A 206 -8.42 1.28 -2.71
CA SER A 206 -7.59 2.03 -3.67
C SER A 206 -7.15 3.39 -3.13
N VAL A 207 -8.02 4.09 -2.39
CA VAL A 207 -7.68 5.34 -1.69
C VAL A 207 -6.60 5.09 -0.65
N TYR A 208 -6.74 4.05 0.20
CA TYR A 208 -5.71 3.65 1.18
C TYR A 208 -4.36 3.43 0.50
N THR A 209 -4.33 2.56 -0.52
CA THR A 209 -3.09 2.16 -1.17
C THR A 209 -2.39 3.36 -1.80
N ALA A 210 -3.13 4.26 -2.44
CA ALA A 210 -2.55 5.45 -3.07
C ALA A 210 -2.10 6.52 -2.06
N LEU A 211 -2.88 6.80 -1.01
CA LEU A 211 -2.53 7.81 0.00
C LEU A 211 -1.28 7.42 0.79
N PHE A 212 -1.24 6.18 1.25
CA PHE A 212 -0.19 5.69 2.14
C PHE A 212 0.96 5.03 1.39
N GLN A 213 0.79 4.71 0.11
CA GLN A 213 1.75 3.94 -0.69
C GLN A 213 2.16 2.65 0.02
N ASP A 214 1.18 2.03 0.68
CA ASP A 214 1.31 0.86 1.52
C ASP A 214 0.27 -0.17 1.09
N ARG A 215 0.61 -1.45 1.23
CA ARG A 215 -0.29 -2.52 0.81
C ARG A 215 -1.45 -2.65 1.79
N ILE A 216 -2.69 -2.61 1.28
CA ILE A 216 -3.86 -2.86 2.11
C ILE A 216 -3.92 -4.34 2.49
N PHE A 217 -3.57 -5.25 1.59
CA PHE A 217 -3.58 -6.69 1.87
C PHE A 217 -2.43 -7.12 2.80
N PRO A 218 -2.69 -7.98 3.81
CA PRO A 218 -4.00 -8.29 4.36
C PRO A 218 -4.46 -7.18 5.34
N SER A 219 -5.72 -6.77 5.23
CA SER A 219 -6.44 -5.94 6.20
C SER A 219 -7.48 -6.80 6.89
N SER A 220 -7.60 -6.68 8.21
CA SER A 220 -8.57 -7.42 9.02
C SER A 220 -9.99 -6.83 8.96
N PHE A 221 -10.21 -5.71 8.26
CA PHE A 221 -11.52 -5.08 8.12
C PHE A 221 -12.19 -5.51 6.81
N TYR A 222 -13.35 -6.17 6.91
CA TYR A 222 -14.04 -6.79 5.77
C TYR A 222 -15.38 -6.15 5.39
N SER A 223 -15.88 -5.16 6.16
CA SER A 223 -17.13 -4.46 5.88
C SER A 223 -18.34 -5.38 5.60
N GLY A 224 -18.48 -6.45 6.39
CA GLY A 224 -19.58 -7.43 6.25
C GLY A 224 -19.42 -8.46 5.13
N MET A 225 -18.34 -8.41 4.34
CA MET A 225 -18.01 -9.45 3.37
C MET A 225 -17.32 -10.65 4.02
N THR A 226 -17.30 -11.78 3.31
CA THR A 226 -16.40 -12.90 3.66
C THR A 226 -14.94 -12.48 3.50
N GLN A 227 -14.05 -13.07 4.30
CA GLN A 227 -12.61 -12.79 4.25
C GLN A 227 -12.05 -12.93 2.83
N ASN A 228 -12.31 -14.05 2.16
CA ASN A 228 -11.82 -14.29 0.79
C ASN A 228 -12.26 -13.20 -0.20
N LYS A 229 -13.50 -12.69 -0.06
CA LYS A 229 -14.02 -11.65 -0.96
C LYS A 229 -13.41 -10.28 -0.66
N ALA A 230 -13.25 -9.93 0.62
CA ALA A 230 -12.59 -8.69 1.01
C ALA A 230 -11.10 -8.69 0.60
N GLU A 231 -10.38 -9.77 0.88
CA GLU A 231 -8.97 -9.94 0.51
C GLU A 231 -8.76 -9.87 -1.01
N TYR A 232 -9.69 -10.41 -1.81
CA TYR A 232 -9.68 -10.25 -3.26
C TYR A 232 -9.68 -8.77 -3.67
N TYR A 233 -10.57 -7.95 -3.12
CA TYR A 233 -10.61 -6.51 -3.43
C TYR A 233 -9.39 -5.74 -2.90
N GLN A 234 -8.87 -6.12 -1.73
CA GLN A 234 -7.63 -5.57 -1.19
C GLN A 234 -6.44 -5.82 -2.14
N GLN A 235 -6.28 -7.07 -2.59
CA GLN A 235 -5.22 -7.45 -3.54
C GLN A 235 -5.39 -6.77 -4.90
N LEU A 236 -6.64 -6.55 -5.33
CA LEU A 236 -6.93 -5.86 -6.58
C LEU A 236 -6.51 -4.38 -6.52
N ALA A 237 -6.82 -3.69 -5.43
CA ALA A 237 -6.38 -2.31 -5.19
C ALA A 237 -4.85 -2.22 -5.16
N ASP A 238 -4.19 -3.11 -4.41
CA ASP A 238 -2.74 -3.19 -4.32
C ASP A 238 -2.08 -3.47 -5.68
N GLY A 239 -2.57 -4.46 -6.42
CA GLY A 239 -2.07 -4.80 -7.75
C GLY A 239 -2.23 -3.63 -8.72
N THR A 240 -3.37 -2.94 -8.71
CA THR A 240 -3.62 -1.79 -9.59
C THR A 240 -2.60 -0.67 -9.37
N PHE A 241 -2.32 -0.33 -8.10
CA PHE A 241 -1.39 0.74 -7.79
C PHE A 241 0.07 0.33 -8.00
N PHE A 242 0.51 -0.77 -7.39
CA PHE A 242 1.93 -1.15 -7.33
C PHE A 242 2.48 -1.76 -8.62
N ASN A 243 1.64 -2.25 -9.53
CA ASN A 243 2.13 -2.76 -10.83
C ASN A 243 2.71 -1.66 -11.71
N ASN A 244 2.18 -0.42 -11.63
CA ASN A 244 2.72 0.72 -12.38
C ASN A 244 2.44 2.07 -11.67
N PRO A 245 3.14 2.39 -10.57
CA PRO A 245 2.90 3.62 -9.81
C PRO A 245 3.11 4.90 -10.62
N VAL A 246 4.01 4.87 -11.61
CA VAL A 246 4.34 6.02 -12.47
C VAL A 246 3.13 6.46 -13.29
N GLN A 247 2.28 5.50 -13.71
CA GLN A 247 1.05 5.80 -14.45
C GLN A 247 0.07 6.69 -13.66
N TRP A 248 0.17 6.68 -12.33
CA TRP A 248 -0.68 7.43 -11.42
C TRP A 248 -0.06 8.75 -10.97
N ASN A 249 1.05 9.16 -11.61
CA ASN A 249 1.87 10.30 -11.18
C ASN A 249 2.32 10.19 -9.70
N SER A 250 2.45 8.96 -9.18
CA SER A 250 2.87 8.73 -7.79
C SER A 250 4.25 9.34 -7.53
N ASN A 251 4.37 10.09 -6.43
CA ASN A 251 5.60 10.77 -6.01
C ASN A 251 6.13 11.80 -7.03
N VAL A 252 5.29 12.30 -7.94
CA VAL A 252 5.71 13.32 -8.92
C VAL A 252 5.49 14.73 -8.36
N PHE A 253 4.39 14.95 -7.64
CA PHE A 253 3.93 16.30 -7.29
C PHE A 253 4.00 16.62 -5.80
N HIS A 254 4.10 15.62 -4.93
CA HIS A 254 4.32 15.79 -3.50
C HIS A 254 5.81 15.77 -3.15
N LEU A 255 6.18 16.40 -2.03
CA LEU A 255 7.43 16.08 -1.36
C LEU A 255 7.37 14.59 -1.01
N HIS A 256 8.39 13.83 -1.41
CA HIS A 256 8.48 12.41 -1.10
C HIS A 256 9.91 12.04 -0.80
N ALA A 257 10.13 11.36 0.33
CA ALA A 257 11.43 10.86 0.74
C ALA A 257 11.60 9.40 0.30
N GLY A 258 12.66 9.11 -0.44
CA GLY A 258 12.97 7.77 -0.91
C GLY A 258 14.47 7.56 -1.07
N PHE A 259 14.96 6.36 -0.75
CA PHE A 259 16.34 5.98 -1.09
C PHE A 259 16.50 4.48 -1.29
N SER A 260 17.57 4.10 -1.99
CA SER A 260 18.09 2.74 -2.01
C SER A 260 19.47 2.66 -1.36
N VAL A 261 19.82 1.46 -0.92
CA VAL A 261 21.09 1.15 -0.27
C VAL A 261 21.80 0.13 -1.15
N ASN A 262 23.07 0.37 -1.44
CA ASN A 262 23.93 -0.56 -2.16
C ASN A 262 25.23 -0.77 -1.38
N GLY A 263 25.88 -1.92 -1.59
CA GLY A 263 27.13 -2.28 -0.92
C GLY A 263 26.98 -3.43 0.07
N ASN A 264 28.11 -3.98 0.48
CA ASN A 264 28.22 -5.11 1.40
C ASN A 264 29.23 -4.80 2.51
N GLY A 265 28.95 -5.29 3.73
CA GLY A 265 29.77 -5.01 4.89
C GLY A 265 29.67 -3.55 5.36
N GLN A 266 30.81 -2.97 5.75
CA GLN A 266 30.90 -1.65 6.39
C GLN A 266 30.94 -0.47 5.40
N ASN A 267 31.12 -0.71 4.10
CA ASN A 267 31.14 0.34 3.08
C ASN A 267 29.84 0.32 2.28
N VAL A 268 29.03 1.36 2.46
CA VAL A 268 27.67 1.42 1.94
C VAL A 268 27.49 2.71 1.14
N SER A 269 26.89 2.59 -0.05
CA SER A 269 26.50 3.72 -0.89
C SER A 269 24.99 3.89 -0.88
N PHE A 270 24.54 5.14 -0.84
CA PHE A 270 23.12 5.49 -0.82
C PHE A 270 22.76 6.26 -2.07
N ALA A 271 21.65 5.86 -2.71
CA ALA A 271 21.09 6.59 -3.84
C ALA A 271 19.78 7.27 -3.40
N ASN A 272 19.72 8.58 -3.55
CA ASN A 272 18.53 9.36 -3.25
C ASN A 272 17.50 9.19 -4.38
N LEU A 273 16.32 8.66 -4.01
CA LEU A 273 15.15 8.46 -4.88
C LEU A 273 14.02 9.46 -4.53
N SER A 274 14.31 10.44 -3.68
CA SER A 274 13.35 11.46 -3.25
C SER A 274 12.96 12.36 -4.41
N SER A 275 11.78 12.95 -4.33
CA SER A 275 11.26 13.88 -5.32
C SER A 275 10.76 15.16 -4.68
N ASN A 276 10.72 16.21 -5.49
CA ASN A 276 10.13 17.50 -5.15
C ASN A 276 10.65 18.10 -3.82
N TYR A 277 11.97 18.09 -3.62
CA TYR A 277 12.65 18.62 -2.44
C TYR A 277 13.64 19.76 -2.81
N ASN A 278 14.06 20.55 -1.81
CA ASN A 278 15.11 21.56 -1.91
C ASN A 278 16.41 21.12 -1.23
N THR A 279 16.31 20.46 -0.07
CA THR A 279 17.49 20.03 0.72
C THR A 279 17.32 18.59 1.20
N VAL A 280 18.46 17.97 1.54
CA VAL A 280 18.54 16.59 2.06
C VAL A 280 19.43 16.55 3.29
N LEU A 281 19.10 15.65 4.22
CA LEU A 281 19.92 15.33 5.38
C LEU A 281 19.87 13.83 5.62
N TRP A 282 21.04 13.21 5.66
CA TRP A 282 21.23 11.81 6.01
C TRP A 282 21.68 11.69 7.46
N THR A 283 21.16 10.69 8.16
CA THR A 283 21.71 10.19 9.42
C THR A 283 21.97 8.69 9.25
N PHE A 284 23.19 8.23 9.51
CA PHE A 284 23.56 6.83 9.26
C PHE A 284 23.34 5.90 10.48
N GLY A 285 22.90 6.46 11.61
CA GLY A 285 22.61 5.68 12.83
C GLY A 285 23.82 5.43 13.74
N ASP A 286 24.99 5.94 13.38
CA ASP A 286 26.25 5.89 14.15
C ASP A 286 26.70 7.27 14.66
N GLY A 287 25.83 8.28 14.53
CA GLY A 287 26.10 9.67 14.89
C GLY A 287 26.65 10.52 13.74
N ILE A 288 27.01 9.93 12.60
CA ILE A 288 27.48 10.65 11.42
C ILE A 288 26.30 11.06 10.53
N THR A 289 26.44 12.22 9.89
CA THR A 289 25.45 12.81 8.99
C THR A 289 26.06 13.24 7.67
N SER A 290 25.22 13.46 6.65
CA SER A 290 25.66 13.99 5.35
C SER A 290 24.56 14.82 4.68
N THR A 291 24.97 15.82 3.90
CA THR A 291 24.08 16.61 3.02
C THR A 291 24.34 16.31 1.53
N ALA A 292 25.23 15.36 1.22
CA ALA A 292 25.44 14.92 -0.15
C ALA A 292 24.17 14.24 -0.70
N VAL A 293 23.88 14.44 -1.98
CA VAL A 293 22.70 13.85 -2.62
C VAL A 293 22.81 12.31 -2.61
N ASN A 294 23.96 11.76 -3.00
CA ASN A 294 24.22 10.32 -2.99
C ASN A 294 25.50 10.03 -2.18
N PRO A 295 25.42 9.94 -0.84
CA PRO A 295 26.60 9.75 -0.01
C PRO A 295 27.12 8.31 -0.06
N ASN A 296 28.42 8.18 0.17
CA ASN A 296 29.03 6.93 0.62
C ASN A 296 29.32 7.06 2.11
N HIS A 297 29.15 5.97 2.85
CA HIS A 297 29.42 5.91 4.28
C HIS A 297 30.20 4.65 4.65
N SER A 298 31.17 4.80 5.54
CA SER A 298 32.00 3.73 6.06
C SER A 298 31.79 3.58 7.56
N TYR A 299 31.17 2.48 7.97
CA TYR A 299 30.95 2.16 9.38
C TYR A 299 32.23 1.64 10.02
N THR A 300 32.57 2.15 11.20
CA THR A 300 33.78 1.72 11.92
C THR A 300 33.64 0.34 12.56
N ALA A 301 32.41 -0.07 12.86
CA ALA A 301 32.08 -1.36 13.44
C ALA A 301 30.97 -2.04 12.64
N ALA A 302 30.99 -3.38 12.64
CA ALA A 302 29.87 -4.15 12.11
C ALA A 302 28.69 -4.08 13.09
N GLY A 303 27.48 -3.97 12.56
CA GLY A 303 26.28 -3.85 13.35
C GLY A 303 25.03 -3.54 12.52
N THR A 304 23.91 -3.41 13.23
CA THR A 304 22.64 -3.00 12.66
C THR A 304 22.48 -1.49 12.79
N TYR A 305 22.32 -0.80 11.68
CA TYR A 305 22.21 0.65 11.64
C TYR A 305 20.87 1.08 11.05
N THR A 306 20.28 2.13 11.63
CA THR A 306 19.02 2.72 11.17
C THR A 306 19.34 4.01 10.42
N ILE A 307 19.23 3.96 9.10
CA ILE A 307 19.52 5.08 8.22
C ILE A 307 18.25 5.86 7.99
N SER A 308 18.33 7.17 8.14
CA SER A 308 17.23 8.07 7.81
C SER A 308 17.68 9.09 6.76
N LEU A 309 16.84 9.29 5.75
CA LEU A 309 16.93 10.39 4.81
C LEU A 309 15.76 11.33 5.08
N THR A 310 16.09 12.56 5.44
CA THR A 310 15.12 13.66 5.58
C THR A 310 15.27 14.59 4.40
N VAL A 311 14.19 14.83 3.67
CA VAL A 311 14.14 15.84 2.60
C VAL A 311 13.20 16.96 2.99
N THR A 312 13.55 18.19 2.62
CA THR A 312 12.77 19.38 2.96
C THR A 312 12.42 20.18 1.71
N LYS A 313 11.19 20.67 1.62
CA LYS A 313 10.74 21.67 0.65
C LYS A 313 9.95 22.75 1.37
N ASN A 314 10.41 24.00 1.28
CA ASN A 314 9.85 25.11 2.06
C ASN A 314 9.77 24.75 3.56
N SER A 315 8.59 24.82 4.17
CA SER A 315 8.33 24.45 5.57
C SER A 315 7.97 22.98 5.77
N CYS A 316 8.02 22.16 4.74
CA CYS A 316 7.61 20.75 4.77
C CYS A 316 8.82 19.84 4.77
N SER A 317 8.79 18.81 5.61
CA SER A 317 9.83 17.77 5.66
C SER A 317 9.20 16.39 5.61
N GLU A 318 9.85 15.47 4.91
CA GLU A 318 9.51 14.04 4.93
C GLU A 318 10.78 13.23 5.26
N THR A 319 10.64 12.24 6.12
CA THR A 319 11.72 11.34 6.51
C THR A 319 11.35 9.90 6.17
N VAL A 320 12.27 9.21 5.51
CA VAL A 320 12.19 7.77 5.28
C VAL A 320 13.35 7.09 6.00
N THR A 321 13.08 5.92 6.58
CA THR A 321 14.05 5.17 7.38
C THR A 321 14.18 3.74 6.86
N LYS A 322 15.41 3.22 6.79
CA LYS A 322 15.71 1.81 6.50
C LYS A 322 16.78 1.29 7.45
N THR A 323 16.60 0.05 7.91
CA THR A 323 17.61 -0.65 8.70
C THR A 323 18.49 -1.49 7.78
N ILE A 324 19.79 -1.42 7.98
CA ILE A 324 20.77 -2.28 7.28
C ILE A 324 21.58 -3.05 8.31
N ASN A 325 22.09 -4.20 7.89
CA ASN A 325 23.07 -4.96 8.67
C ASN A 325 24.41 -4.93 7.93
N THR A 326 25.43 -4.43 8.61
CA THR A 326 26.81 -4.28 8.07
C THR A 326 27.73 -5.41 8.48
N ASN A 327 27.21 -6.43 9.17
CA ASN A 327 27.93 -7.69 9.34
C ASN A 327 28.21 -8.23 7.95
N GLN A 328 29.47 -8.54 7.66
CA GLN A 328 29.75 -9.36 6.50
C GLN A 328 29.04 -10.70 6.72
N LEU A 329 28.04 -10.98 5.89
CA LEU A 329 27.87 -12.35 5.46
C LEU A 329 29.11 -12.64 4.62
N SER A 330 30.16 -13.12 5.28
CA SER A 330 31.22 -13.82 4.58
C SER A 330 30.51 -14.83 3.67
N VAL A 331 30.70 -14.72 2.36
CA VAL A 331 30.40 -15.84 1.45
C VAL A 331 31.49 -16.89 1.70
N SER A 332 31.41 -17.50 2.88
CA SER A 332 32.23 -18.58 3.38
C SER A 332 31.21 -19.61 3.83
N GLU A 333 31.17 -20.73 3.11
CA GLU A 333 30.12 -21.75 3.12
C GLU A 333 28.86 -21.36 2.34
N TYR A 334 28.87 -21.63 1.03
CA TYR A 334 27.82 -22.54 0.57
C TYR A 334 27.92 -23.76 1.48
N ALA A 335 27.11 -23.82 2.53
CA ALA A 335 26.82 -25.10 3.15
C ALA A 335 26.32 -25.95 2.00
N VAL A 336 27.09 -26.96 1.61
CA VAL A 336 26.61 -28.01 0.72
C VAL A 336 25.28 -28.42 1.33
N GLN A 337 24.16 -28.18 0.63
CA GLN A 337 22.86 -28.54 1.19
C GLN A 337 22.93 -30.01 1.59
N ASP A 338 22.69 -30.28 2.87
CA ASP A 338 22.68 -31.63 3.45
C ASP A 338 21.54 -32.50 2.89
N PHE A 339 20.86 -32.04 1.85
CA PHE A 339 19.77 -32.74 1.19
C PHE A 339 19.64 -32.36 -0.29
N ARG A 340 18.99 -33.24 -1.05
CA ARG A 340 18.60 -33.05 -2.45
C ARG A 340 17.21 -33.62 -2.66
N PHE A 341 16.36 -32.85 -3.32
CA PHE A 341 15.05 -33.31 -3.76
C PHE A 341 15.00 -33.34 -5.28
N TYR A 342 14.53 -34.44 -5.86
CA TYR A 342 14.41 -34.57 -7.30
C TYR A 342 13.31 -35.57 -7.71
N PRO A 343 12.72 -35.42 -8.91
CA PRO A 343 12.83 -34.24 -9.76
C PRO A 343 12.10 -33.04 -9.13
N ASN A 344 12.59 -31.83 -9.41
CA ASN A 344 11.89 -30.58 -9.14
C ASN A 344 11.96 -29.76 -10.43
N PRO A 345 10.87 -29.62 -11.20
CA PRO A 345 9.48 -29.91 -10.82
C PRO A 345 9.15 -31.41 -10.69
N VAL A 346 8.22 -31.75 -9.79
CA VAL A 346 7.74 -33.13 -9.54
C VAL A 346 6.36 -33.33 -10.16
N SER A 347 6.14 -34.43 -10.88
CA SER A 347 4.81 -34.75 -11.47
C SER A 347 4.01 -35.73 -10.62
N HIS A 348 4.63 -36.80 -10.11
CA HIS A 348 3.94 -37.85 -9.34
C HIS A 348 4.74 -38.30 -8.12
N THR A 349 6.05 -38.50 -8.26
CA THR A 349 6.90 -39.01 -7.19
C THR A 349 8.14 -38.14 -7.05
N GLY A 350 8.38 -37.63 -5.85
CA GLY A 350 9.60 -36.93 -5.48
C GLY A 350 10.49 -37.80 -4.59
N PHE A 351 11.80 -37.67 -4.78
CA PHE A 351 12.81 -38.35 -3.99
C PHE A 351 13.59 -37.33 -3.18
N LEU A 352 13.59 -37.49 -1.86
CA LEU A 352 14.42 -36.72 -0.95
C LEU A 352 15.60 -37.59 -0.51
N LYS A 353 16.81 -37.13 -0.79
CA LYS A 353 18.06 -37.69 -0.27
C LYS A 353 18.66 -36.74 0.73
N THR A 354 19.12 -37.22 1.87
CA THR A 354 19.69 -36.41 2.94
C THR A 354 20.98 -37.03 3.48
N VAL A 355 21.86 -36.19 4.00
CA VAL A 355 23.07 -36.62 4.73
C VAL A 355 22.70 -37.09 6.14
N LYS A 356 21.76 -36.38 6.77
CA LYS A 356 21.25 -36.67 8.13
C LYS A 356 19.94 -37.48 8.08
N PRO A 357 19.71 -38.40 9.03
CA PRO A 357 18.46 -39.15 9.10
C PRO A 357 17.27 -38.24 9.41
N VAL A 358 16.27 -38.25 8.53
CA VAL A 358 15.01 -37.52 8.68
C VAL A 358 14.07 -38.28 9.60
N LYS A 359 13.47 -37.55 10.53
CA LYS A 359 12.45 -38.03 11.47
C LYS A 359 11.04 -37.71 10.99
N GLU A 360 10.85 -36.51 10.45
CA GLU A 360 9.54 -36.00 10.06
C GLU A 360 9.67 -35.03 8.88
N ILE A 361 8.72 -35.10 7.94
CA ILE A 361 8.56 -34.13 6.86
C ILE A 361 7.15 -33.56 6.96
N GLU A 362 7.03 -32.26 7.15
CA GLU A 362 5.76 -31.55 7.06
C GLU A 362 5.64 -30.86 5.71
N ILE A 363 4.51 -31.07 5.03
CA ILE A 363 4.25 -30.48 3.71
C ILE A 363 3.17 -29.42 3.85
N TYR A 364 3.44 -28.22 3.36
CA TYR A 364 2.55 -27.07 3.37
C TYR A 364 2.27 -26.59 1.96
N SER A 365 1.07 -26.07 1.69
CA SER A 365 0.84 -25.22 0.52
C SER A 365 1.51 -23.86 0.71
N ILE A 366 1.68 -23.12 -0.40
CA ILE A 366 2.38 -21.83 -0.40
C ILE A 366 1.74 -20.75 0.47
N ASP A 367 0.44 -20.88 0.75
CA ASP A 367 -0.36 -20.04 1.65
C ASP A 367 -0.18 -20.41 3.14
N GLY A 368 0.66 -21.42 3.46
CA GLY A 368 0.98 -21.82 4.83
C GLY A 368 0.03 -22.87 5.43
N ARG A 369 -0.94 -23.39 4.67
CA ARG A 369 -1.80 -24.49 5.16
C ARG A 369 -1.04 -25.82 5.18
N LYS A 370 -1.04 -26.52 6.33
CA LYS A 370 -0.44 -27.85 6.47
C LYS A 370 -1.27 -28.89 5.71
N ILE A 371 -0.64 -29.58 4.76
CA ILE A 371 -1.26 -30.58 3.90
C ILE A 371 -1.07 -31.99 4.47
N GLN A 372 0.16 -32.33 4.84
CA GLN A 372 0.51 -33.68 5.29
C GLN A 372 1.71 -33.67 6.25
N VAL A 373 1.80 -34.69 7.10
CA VAL A 373 2.97 -35.00 7.93
C VAL A 373 3.39 -36.44 7.66
N LEU A 374 4.64 -36.63 7.24
CA LEU A 374 5.25 -37.94 7.00
C LEU A 374 6.25 -38.22 8.12
N ARG A 375 6.14 -39.38 8.77
CA ARG A 375 7.03 -39.76 9.89
C ARG A 375 7.89 -40.93 9.46
N TYR A 376 9.17 -40.89 9.85
CA TYR A 376 10.16 -41.88 9.50
C TYR A 376 10.94 -42.32 10.73
N SER A 377 11.52 -43.52 10.68
CA SER A 377 12.44 -44.05 11.68
C SER A 377 13.88 -43.81 11.25
N GLY A 378 14.27 -42.54 11.08
CA GLY A 378 15.64 -42.14 10.75
C GLY A 378 16.12 -42.54 9.35
N THR A 379 15.32 -42.34 8.31
CA THR A 379 15.73 -42.62 6.92
C THR A 379 16.56 -41.49 6.30
N ARG A 380 17.44 -41.81 5.36
CA ARG A 380 18.21 -40.83 4.56
C ARG A 380 17.71 -40.68 3.13
N ASP A 381 17.00 -41.69 2.64
CA ASP A 381 16.42 -41.71 1.30
C ASP A 381 14.92 -41.97 1.42
N THR A 382 14.12 -41.07 0.86
CA THR A 382 12.67 -41.09 1.02
C THR A 382 11.97 -40.85 -0.31
N LYS A 383 10.95 -41.65 -0.57
CA LYS A 383 9.99 -41.42 -1.64
C LYS A 383 8.76 -40.70 -1.08
N ILE A 384 8.34 -39.63 -1.75
CA ILE A 384 7.14 -38.86 -1.41
C ILE A 384 6.21 -38.90 -2.61
N ASP A 385 4.95 -39.28 -2.37
CA ASP A 385 3.91 -39.35 -3.40
C ASP A 385 3.17 -38.01 -3.50
N PHE A 386 3.21 -37.42 -4.68
CA PHE A 386 2.56 -36.18 -5.08
C PHE A 386 1.43 -36.41 -6.09
N SER A 387 1.06 -37.66 -6.39
CA SER A 387 0.07 -37.98 -7.43
C SER A 387 -1.30 -37.34 -7.19
N THR A 388 -1.70 -37.16 -5.93
CA THR A 388 -2.98 -36.54 -5.54
C THR A 388 -2.90 -35.04 -5.29
N TYR A 389 -1.70 -34.45 -5.37
CA TYR A 389 -1.48 -33.03 -5.10
C TYR A 389 -1.85 -32.20 -6.33
N THR A 390 -2.56 -31.09 -6.11
CA THR A 390 -2.86 -30.11 -7.15
C THR A 390 -1.58 -29.46 -7.70
N LYS A 391 -1.59 -29.03 -8.97
CA LYS A 391 -0.47 -28.28 -9.54
C LYS A 391 -0.21 -26.99 -8.73
N GLY A 392 1.04 -26.67 -8.45
CA GLY A 392 1.40 -25.50 -7.66
C GLY A 392 2.68 -25.66 -6.84
N MET A 393 3.00 -24.63 -6.05
CA MET A 393 4.19 -24.65 -5.18
C MET A 393 3.86 -25.18 -3.78
N TYR A 394 4.79 -25.94 -3.22
CA TYR A 394 4.71 -26.50 -1.87
C TYR A 394 5.99 -26.24 -1.09
N ILE A 395 5.86 -26.19 0.24
CA ILE A 395 6.96 -26.05 1.18
C ILE A 395 7.10 -27.36 1.96
N LEU A 396 8.30 -27.94 1.98
CA LEU A 396 8.65 -29.09 2.79
C LEU A 396 9.51 -28.61 3.96
N ASN A 397 9.05 -28.86 5.19
CA ASN A 397 9.85 -28.69 6.40
C ASN A 397 10.37 -30.06 6.85
N LEU A 398 11.69 -30.23 6.80
CA LEU A 398 12.40 -31.44 7.20
C LEU A 398 12.84 -31.30 8.65
N ARG A 399 12.49 -32.28 9.49
CA ARG A 399 12.99 -32.41 10.86
C ARG A 399 13.87 -33.65 10.94
N PHE A 400 15.12 -33.45 11.34
CA PHE A 400 16.09 -34.53 11.50
C PHE A 400 16.06 -35.10 12.93
N GLU A 401 16.64 -36.29 13.13
CA GLU A 401 16.73 -36.92 14.45
C GLU A 401 17.54 -36.10 15.46
N ASP A 402 18.54 -35.34 15.00
CA ASP A 402 19.32 -34.39 15.82
C ASP A 402 18.54 -33.11 16.18
N LYS A 403 17.25 -33.04 15.80
CA LYS A 403 16.32 -31.91 15.96
C LYS A 403 16.62 -30.69 15.09
N SER A 404 17.59 -30.76 14.19
CA SER A 404 17.78 -29.70 13.18
C SER A 404 16.59 -29.64 12.21
N LEU A 405 16.37 -28.45 11.64
CA LEU A 405 15.26 -28.15 10.74
C LEU A 405 15.79 -27.56 9.43
N GLU A 406 15.26 -28.05 8.31
CA GLU A 406 15.55 -27.51 6.98
C GLU A 406 14.25 -27.28 6.20
N THR A 407 14.24 -26.28 5.32
CA THR A 407 13.06 -25.95 4.51
C THR A 407 13.39 -25.94 3.03
N LEU A 408 12.54 -26.59 2.23
CA LEU A 408 12.66 -26.66 0.78
C LEU A 408 11.36 -26.21 0.10
N LYS A 409 11.50 -25.49 -1.02
CA LYS A 409 10.40 -25.21 -1.94
C LYS A 409 10.43 -26.15 -3.13
N ILE A 410 9.28 -26.70 -3.49
CA ILE A 410 9.12 -27.58 -4.66
C ILE A 410 7.98 -27.09 -5.56
N LEU A 411 8.06 -27.41 -6.84
CA LEU A 411 7.00 -27.18 -7.81
C LEU A 411 6.36 -28.51 -8.22
N LYS A 412 5.03 -28.61 -8.08
CA LYS A 412 4.21 -29.71 -8.60
C LYS A 412 3.63 -29.33 -9.96
N GLU A 413 3.96 -30.10 -10.98
CA GLU A 413 3.46 -29.95 -12.36
C GLU A 413 2.30 -30.87 -12.72
#